data_AF-A0A920NAE3-F1
#
_entry.id   AF-A0A920NAE3-F1
#
_cell.length_a   1.000
_cell.length_b   1.000
_cell.length_c   1.000
_cell.angle_alpha   90.00
_cell.angle_beta   90.00
_cell.angle_gamma   90.00
#
_symmetry.space_group_name_H-M   'P 1'
#
loop_
_entity.id
_entity.type
_entity.pdbx_description
1 polymer ?
#
loop_
_entity_poly.entity_id
_entity_poly.type
_entity_poly.pdbx_seq_one_letter_code
_entity_poly.pdbx_strand_id
1 'polypeptide(L)'
;MKSNRKEVAHLMRRAAFGATAEELDELTSTFSYDEIVDFLVKTRENYPDIDQSYIDRYYFGETSQGNTPFIAAWVYRMLNGHRPLQEKMTLFLHHIFPVGWGKGMNFLTTNTNVPLIEE
;
A
#
# COMPACT_ATOMS: atom_id res chain seq x y z
N MET A 1 -9.85 5.64 -28.90
CA MET A 1 -11.33 5.55 -28.74
C MET A 1 -11.65 5.91 -27.30
N LYS A 2 -12.66 6.76 -27.04
CA LYS A 2 -13.00 7.15 -25.66
C LYS A 2 -13.47 5.92 -24.86
N SER A 3 -13.11 5.87 -23.58
CA SER A 3 -13.34 4.70 -22.74
C SER A 3 -14.78 4.66 -22.18
N ASN A 4 -15.32 3.46 -21.98
CA ASN A 4 -16.67 3.29 -21.44
C ASN A 4 -16.68 3.60 -19.94
N ARG A 5 -17.50 4.55 -19.51
CA ARG A 5 -17.61 4.96 -18.11
C ARG A 5 -17.90 3.84 -17.13
N LYS A 6 -18.72 2.85 -17.50
CA LYS A 6 -19.03 1.71 -16.62
C LYS A 6 -17.80 0.81 -16.42
N GLU A 7 -17.02 0.61 -17.48
CA GLU A 7 -15.80 -0.20 -17.45
C GLU A 7 -14.70 0.50 -16.65
N VAL A 8 -14.48 1.79 -16.87
CA VAL A 8 -13.52 2.60 -16.11
C VAL A 8 -13.91 2.65 -14.64
N ALA A 9 -15.19 2.84 -14.32
CA ALA A 9 -15.65 2.81 -12.93
C ALA A 9 -15.44 1.43 -12.27
N HIS A 10 -15.66 0.35 -13.01
CA HIS A 10 -15.36 -1.00 -12.52
C HIS A 10 -13.86 -1.18 -12.30
N LEU A 11 -13.02 -0.77 -13.25
CA LEU A 11 -11.57 -0.81 -13.16
C LEU A 11 -11.09 -0.05 -11.92
N MET A 12 -11.50 1.21 -11.73
CA MET A 12 -11.09 2.02 -10.59
C MET A 12 -11.52 1.42 -9.24
N ARG A 13 -12.67 0.75 -9.16
CA ARG A 13 -13.07 0.02 -7.94
C ARG A 13 -12.24 -1.24 -7.68
N ARG A 14 -11.64 -1.85 -8.71
CA ARG A 14 -10.89 -3.11 -8.60
C ARG A 14 -9.38 -2.89 -8.50
N ALA A 15 -8.83 -1.98 -9.29
CA ALA A 15 -7.41 -1.65 -9.36
C ALA A 15 -7.02 -0.42 -8.50
N ALA A 16 -7.98 0.37 -8.02
CA ALA A 16 -7.75 1.51 -7.14
C ALA A 16 -8.77 1.52 -5.98
N PHE A 17 -8.89 2.63 -5.24
CA PHE A 17 -9.86 2.78 -4.15
C PHE A 17 -11.25 3.25 -4.63
N GLY A 18 -11.46 3.27 -5.94
CA GLY A 18 -12.59 3.95 -6.57
C GLY A 18 -12.15 5.24 -7.26
N ALA A 19 -13.12 5.99 -7.76
CA ALA A 19 -12.94 7.30 -8.34
C ALA A 19 -14.24 8.10 -8.12
N THR A 20 -14.11 9.41 -7.97
CA THR A 20 -15.25 10.34 -7.89
C THR A 20 -15.95 10.44 -9.25
N ALA A 21 -17.16 11.03 -9.26
CA ALA A 21 -17.88 11.21 -10.51
C ALA A 21 -17.11 12.10 -11.50
N GLU A 22 -16.47 13.15 -10.99
CA GLU A 22 -15.66 14.10 -11.76
C GLU A 22 -14.42 13.43 -12.36
N GLU A 23 -13.68 12.66 -11.55
CA GLU A 23 -12.51 11.90 -12.02
C GLU A 23 -12.90 10.88 -13.10
N LEU A 24 -14.06 10.22 -12.98
CA LEU A 24 -14.53 9.29 -14.00
C LEU A 24 -14.87 9.99 -15.32
N ASP A 25 -15.46 11.18 -15.25
CA ASP A 25 -15.83 11.96 -16.43
C ASP A 25 -14.56 12.50 -17.12
N GLU A 26 -13.55 12.94 -16.34
CA GLU A 26 -12.24 13.34 -16.86
C GLU A 26 -11.49 12.17 -17.52
N LEU A 27 -11.39 11.04 -16.83
CA LEU A 27 -10.68 9.85 -17.34
C LEU A 27 -11.32 9.35 -18.63
N THR A 28 -12.65 9.30 -18.69
CA THR A 28 -13.38 8.77 -19.85
C THR A 28 -13.42 9.72 -21.04
N SER A 29 -13.31 11.02 -20.79
CA SER A 29 -13.26 12.03 -21.85
C SER A 29 -11.86 12.20 -22.45
N THR A 30 -10.82 11.99 -21.64
CA THR A 30 -9.42 12.27 -21.99
C THR A 30 -8.66 11.05 -22.45
N PHE A 31 -8.88 9.88 -21.83
CA PHE A 31 -8.07 8.69 -22.05
C PHE A 31 -8.88 7.50 -22.57
N SER A 32 -8.22 6.67 -23.38
CA SER A 32 -8.71 5.33 -23.71
C SER A 32 -8.54 4.38 -22.52
N TYR A 33 -9.20 3.23 -22.58
CA TYR A 33 -9.17 2.26 -21.48
C TYR A 33 -7.74 1.73 -21.26
N ASP A 34 -7.04 1.41 -22.35
CA ASP A 34 -5.69 0.87 -22.31
C ASP A 34 -4.69 1.88 -21.74
N GLU A 35 -4.86 3.17 -22.06
CA GLU A 35 -4.05 4.24 -21.45
C GLU A 35 -4.28 4.30 -19.94
N ILE A 36 -5.52 4.22 -19.46
CA ILE A 36 -5.84 4.20 -18.03
C ILE A 36 -5.20 2.98 -17.35
N VAL A 37 -5.25 1.81 -17.99
CA VAL A 37 -4.59 0.60 -17.48
C VAL A 37 -3.09 0.80 -17.39
N ASP A 38 -2.47 1.33 -18.44
CA ASP A 38 -1.04 1.64 -18.46
C ASP A 38 -0.66 2.64 -17.36
N PHE A 39 -1.48 3.67 -17.11
CA PHE A 39 -1.27 4.62 -16.02
C PHE A 39 -1.25 3.93 -14.65
N LEU A 40 -2.18 2.99 -14.42
CA LEU A 40 -2.28 2.25 -13.17
C LEU A 40 -1.11 1.27 -12.97
N VAL A 41 -0.59 0.68 -14.04
CA VAL A 41 0.50 -0.31 -13.97
C VAL A 41 1.88 0.36 -13.88
N LYS A 42 2.12 1.45 -14.62
CA LYS A 42 3.41 2.15 -14.68
C LYS A 42 3.62 3.13 -13.52
N THR A 43 3.43 2.63 -12.29
CA THR A 43 3.39 3.46 -11.07
C THR A 43 4.69 4.22 -10.77
N ARG A 44 5.85 3.66 -11.10
CA ARG A 44 7.16 4.27 -10.82
C ARG A 44 7.57 5.32 -11.84
N GLU A 45 7.15 5.15 -13.10
CA GLU A 45 7.42 6.10 -14.18
C GLU A 45 6.52 7.32 -14.06
N ASN A 46 5.25 7.11 -13.68
CA ASN A 46 4.25 8.17 -13.61
C ASN A 46 4.37 9.04 -12.35
N TYR A 47 4.92 8.48 -11.26
CA TYR A 47 4.97 9.17 -9.97
C TYR A 47 6.35 9.01 -9.35
N PRO A 48 7.01 10.09 -8.89
CA PRO A 48 8.29 10.00 -8.20
C PRO A 48 8.15 9.25 -6.86
N ASP A 49 9.25 8.67 -6.39
CA ASP A 49 9.31 8.07 -5.07
C ASP A 49 9.21 9.15 -3.99
N ILE A 50 8.48 8.86 -2.92
CA ILE A 50 8.43 9.71 -1.73
C ILE A 50 9.80 9.70 -1.06
N ASP A 51 10.28 10.88 -0.67
CA ASP A 51 11.57 11.05 -0.01
C ASP A 51 11.65 10.20 1.27
N GLN A 52 12.51 9.18 1.21
CA GLN A 52 12.74 8.26 2.31
C GLN A 52 13.35 8.97 3.52
N SER A 53 14.19 9.99 3.31
CA SER A 53 14.89 10.68 4.39
C SER A 53 13.93 11.42 5.33
N TYR A 54 12.83 11.95 4.78
CA TYR A 54 11.75 12.54 5.57
C TYR A 54 11.07 11.48 6.44
N ILE A 55 10.73 10.34 5.85
CA ILE A 55 10.04 9.26 6.56
C ILE A 55 10.92 8.72 7.69
N ASP A 56 12.19 8.46 7.41
CA ASP A 56 13.14 7.93 8.39
C ASP A 56 13.33 8.88 9.56
N ARG A 57 13.46 10.19 9.27
CA ARG A 57 13.65 11.22 10.29
C ARG A 57 12.46 11.36 11.24
N TYR A 58 11.23 11.36 10.71
CA TYR A 58 10.04 11.68 11.50
C TYR A 58 9.30 10.47 12.06
N TYR A 59 9.39 9.31 11.40
CA TYR A 59 8.68 8.11 11.83
C TYR A 59 9.60 7.07 12.46
N PHE A 60 10.87 6.99 12.04
CA PHE A 60 11.83 5.96 12.50
C PHE A 60 13.00 6.52 13.33
N GLY A 61 12.86 7.73 13.87
CA GLY A 61 13.83 8.34 14.78
C GLY A 61 13.99 7.58 16.12
N GLU A 62 14.82 8.16 17.01
CA GLU A 62 15.41 7.52 18.19
C GLU A 62 14.44 6.85 19.20
N THR A 63 13.13 7.14 19.15
CA THR A 63 12.13 6.66 20.12
C THR A 63 11.04 5.76 19.54
N SER A 64 11.20 5.31 18.30
CA SER A 64 10.20 4.53 17.56
C SER A 64 10.16 3.06 18.04
N GLN A 65 9.40 2.76 19.09
CA GLN A 65 9.15 1.37 19.55
C GLN A 65 7.85 0.79 19.00
N GLY A 66 7.88 -0.49 18.64
CA GLY A 66 6.72 -1.25 18.17
C GLY A 66 6.33 -1.01 16.71
N ASN A 67 5.10 -1.38 16.34
CA ASN A 67 4.62 -1.38 14.94
C ASN A 67 4.06 -0.01 14.48
N THR A 68 3.76 0.90 15.41
CA THR A 68 3.14 2.21 15.12
C THR A 68 3.92 3.05 14.10
N PRO A 69 5.27 3.15 14.16
CA PRO A 69 6.10 3.82 13.15
C PRO A 69 5.86 3.31 11.72
N PHE A 70 5.81 1.99 11.56
CA PHE A 70 5.65 1.35 10.26
C PHE A 70 4.27 1.62 9.66
N ILE A 71 3.22 1.55 10.50
CA ILE A 71 1.85 1.87 10.09
C ILE A 71 1.76 3.35 9.68
N ALA A 72 2.33 4.25 10.48
CA ALA A 72 2.28 5.69 10.23
C ALA A 72 3.06 6.08 8.96
N ALA A 73 4.26 5.51 8.76
CA ALA A 73 5.04 5.69 7.54
C ALA A 73 4.31 5.18 6.30
N TRP A 74 3.61 4.04 6.41
CA TRP A 74 2.84 3.49 5.31
C TRP A 74 1.59 4.33 4.98
N VAL A 75 0.84 4.80 5.99
CA VAL A 75 -0.27 5.73 5.80
C VAL A 75 0.20 7.04 5.16
N TYR A 76 1.35 7.57 5.61
CA TYR A 76 1.97 8.73 4.99
C TYR A 76 2.25 8.50 3.49
N ARG A 77 2.73 7.31 3.12
CA ARG A 77 2.93 6.97 1.70
C ARG A 77 1.65 6.89 0.91
N MET A 78 0.55 6.38 1.48
CA MET A 78 -0.74 6.34 0.79
C MET A 78 -1.36 7.74 0.61
N LEU A 79 -1.16 8.63 1.58
CA LEU A 79 -1.69 10.00 1.53
C LEU A 79 -0.93 10.89 0.55
N ASN A 80 0.39 10.72 0.48
CA ASN A 80 1.26 11.57 -0.33
C ASN A 80 1.71 10.89 -1.63
N GLY A 81 1.38 9.61 -1.80
CA GLY A 81 1.61 8.84 -3.00
C GLY A 81 0.42 8.92 -3.93
N HIS A 82 0.67 8.68 -5.21
CA HIS A 82 -0.36 8.62 -6.25
C HIS A 82 -0.33 7.26 -6.95
N ARG A 83 -0.14 6.18 -6.19
CA ARG A 83 0.06 4.82 -6.75
C ARG A 83 -1.02 3.86 -6.24
N PRO A 84 -2.29 4.09 -6.60
CA PRO A 84 -3.43 3.42 -5.97
C PRO A 84 -3.41 1.89 -6.15
N LEU A 85 -2.93 1.40 -7.29
CA LEU A 85 -2.80 -0.05 -7.54
C LEU A 85 -1.75 -0.68 -6.61
N GLN A 86 -0.59 -0.03 -6.44
CA GLN A 86 0.46 -0.52 -5.55
C GLN A 86 -0.01 -0.55 -4.09
N GLU A 87 -0.67 0.52 -3.64
CA GLU A 87 -1.19 0.65 -2.29
C GLU A 87 -2.28 -0.39 -2.01
N LYS A 88 -3.18 -0.59 -2.97
CA LYS A 88 -4.23 -1.61 -2.87
C LYS A 88 -3.68 -3.03 -2.86
N MET A 89 -2.68 -3.33 -3.69
CA MET A 89 -1.99 -4.62 -3.65
C MET A 89 -1.30 -4.83 -2.30
N THR A 90 -0.68 -3.77 -1.76
CA THR A 90 -0.07 -3.83 -0.43
C THR A 90 -1.10 -4.19 0.64
N LEU A 91 -2.27 -3.55 0.66
CA LEU A 91 -3.39 -3.88 1.55
C LEU A 91 -3.90 -5.31 1.41
N PHE A 92 -4.05 -5.78 0.17
CA PHE A 92 -4.47 -7.15 -0.12
C PHE A 92 -3.52 -8.17 0.53
N LEU A 93 -2.21 -7.94 0.44
CA LEU A 93 -1.20 -8.82 1.02
C LEU A 93 -1.21 -8.79 2.56
N HIS A 94 -1.51 -7.64 3.17
CA HIS A 94 -1.66 -7.52 4.64
C HIS A 94 -2.81 -8.37 5.19
N HIS A 95 -3.90 -8.52 4.43
CA HIS A 95 -5.04 -9.34 4.85
C HIS A 95 -4.85 -10.83 4.63
N ILE A 96 -4.06 -11.22 3.62
CA ILE A 96 -3.89 -12.63 3.24
C ILE A 96 -2.71 -13.28 3.96
N PHE A 97 -1.58 -12.59 4.07
CA PHE A 97 -0.45 -13.17 4.76
C PHE A 97 -0.64 -13.08 6.29
N PRO A 98 -0.23 -14.10 7.05
CA PRO A 98 -0.26 -14.07 8.50
C PRO A 98 0.88 -13.21 9.06
N VAL A 99 1.01 -11.95 8.61
CA VAL A 99 2.02 -10.98 9.08
C VAL A 99 1.57 -10.23 10.34
N GLY A 100 0.51 -10.70 11.01
CA GLY A 100 0.07 -10.11 12.26
C GLY A 100 1.00 -10.51 13.39
N TRP A 101 1.62 -9.53 14.06
CA TRP A 101 2.45 -9.72 15.25
C TRP A 101 1.80 -10.67 16.28
N GLY A 102 0.48 -10.56 16.50
CA GLY A 102 -0.27 -11.42 17.41
C GLY A 102 -0.40 -12.89 16.98
N LYS A 103 -0.12 -13.24 15.72
CA LYS A 103 -0.23 -14.62 15.22
C LYS A 103 0.99 -15.49 15.56
N GLY A 104 2.14 -14.88 15.85
CA GLY A 104 3.38 -15.58 16.24
C GLY A 104 3.67 -15.57 17.75
N MET A 105 2.93 -14.78 18.52
CA MET A 105 3.16 -14.64 19.96
C MET A 105 2.35 -15.64 20.77
N ASN A 106 2.89 -16.85 20.93
CA ASN A 106 2.60 -17.61 22.14
C ASN A 106 3.59 -17.15 23.22
N PHE A 107 3.17 -16.25 24.11
CA PHE A 107 4.03 -15.64 25.13
C PHE A 107 4.86 -16.66 25.94
N LEU A 108 4.31 -17.84 26.19
CA LEU A 108 4.97 -18.94 26.91
C LEU A 108 6.07 -19.64 26.10
N THR A 109 5.95 -19.68 24.78
CA THR A 109 6.88 -20.39 23.88
C THR A 109 8.00 -19.47 23.36
N THR A 110 7.76 -18.16 23.30
CA THR A 110 8.74 -17.19 22.78
C THR A 110 9.77 -16.76 23.84
N ASN A 111 9.42 -16.84 25.13
CA ASN A 111 10.29 -16.44 26.26
C ASN A 111 10.89 -17.62 27.04
N THR A 112 10.61 -18.86 26.62
CA THR A 112 11.28 -20.03 27.20
C THR A 112 12.65 -20.16 26.53
N ASN A 113 13.69 -19.70 27.22
CA ASN A 113 15.07 -20.07 26.89
C ASN A 113 15.14 -21.59 26.86
N VAL A 114 15.36 -22.18 25.68
CA VAL A 114 15.68 -23.61 25.57
C VAL A 114 16.99 -23.79 26.33
N PRO A 115 17.03 -24.56 27.43
CA PRO A 115 18.29 -24.81 28.10
C PRO A 115 19.21 -25.54 27.13
N LEU A 116 20.39 -24.97 26.89
CA LEU A 116 21.46 -25.67 26.20
C LEU A 116 21.76 -26.92 27.02
N ILE A 117 21.57 -28.08 26.40
CA ILE A 117 21.96 -29.36 26.99
C ILE A 117 23.48 -29.37 26.94
N GLU A 118 24.12 -29.14 28.08
CA GLU A 118 25.55 -29.45 28.24
C GLU A 118 25.68 -30.98 28.35
N GLU A 119 26.35 -31.59 27.37
CA GLU A 119 26.85 -32.97 27.43
C GLU A 119 28.17 -33.05 28.21
#